data_AF-A0A1B0FCT5-F1
#
_entry.id   AF-A0A1B0FCT5-F1
#
_cell.length_a   1.000
_cell.length_b   1.000
_cell.length_c   1.000
_cell.angle_alpha   90.00
_cell.angle_beta   90.00
_cell.angle_gamma   90.00
#
_symmetry.space_group_name_H-M   'P 1'
#
loop_
_entity.id
_entity.type
_entity.pdbx_description
1 polymer ?
#
loop_
_entity_poly.entity_id
_entity_poly.type
_entity_poly.pdbx_seq_one_letter_code
_entity_poly.pdbx_strand_id
1 'polypeptide(L)' 'MFKYVQDIYVPFEVFDYIDQDKNPQLYTKDCVEKALAKNEEVKGKIDAYRKFKAHMLLELCKTFPNEMNMYRAYRPDSI' A
#
# COMPACT_ATOMS: atom_id res chain seq x y z
N MET A 1 -25.53 29.03 -28.62
CA MET A 1 -24.08 28.78 -28.54
C MET A 1 -23.88 27.50 -27.75
N PHE A 2 -23.82 26.36 -28.44
CA PHE A 2 -23.58 25.07 -27.79
C PHE A 2 -22.12 25.07 -27.31
N LYS A 3 -21.95 24.98 -25.99
CA LYS A 3 -20.63 24.86 -25.36
C LYS A 3 -20.03 23.55 -25.88
N TYR A 4 -18.83 23.60 -26.45
CA TYR A 4 -18.04 22.41 -26.76
C TYR A 4 -17.98 21.54 -25.50
N VAL A 5 -18.63 20.38 -25.54
CA VAL A 5 -18.45 19.36 -24.51
C VAL A 5 -17.02 18.87 -24.71
N GLN A 6 -16.13 19.18 -23.76
CA GLN A 6 -14.81 18.58 -23.77
C GLN A 6 -14.98 17.06 -23.73
N ASP A 7 -14.15 16.32 -24.46
CA ASP A 7 -14.07 14.87 -24.32
C ASP A 7 -13.59 14.56 -22.90
N ILE A 8 -14.54 14.36 -21.99
CA ILE A 8 -14.30 14.03 -20.59
C ILE A 8 -14.29 12.51 -20.49
N TYR A 9 -13.17 11.97 -20.04
CA TYR A 9 -13.10 10.57 -19.65
C TYR A 9 -13.86 10.38 -18.34
N VAL A 10 -14.97 9.64 -18.40
CA VAL A 10 -15.74 9.24 -17.23
C VAL A 10 -15.37 7.78 -16.91
N PRO A 11 -14.88 7.48 -15.70
CA PRO A 11 -14.63 6.11 -15.28
C PRO A 11 -15.91 5.28 -15.37
N PHE A 12 -15.80 4.04 -15.87
CA PHE A 12 -16.97 3.17 -16.05
C PHE A 12 -17.63 2.83 -14.71
N GLU A 13 -16.87 2.79 -13.63
CA GLU A 13 -17.35 2.54 -12.28
C GLU A 13 -18.35 3.60 -11.80
N VAL A 14 -18.38 4.78 -12.41
CA VAL A 14 -19.40 5.81 -12.12
C VAL A 14 -20.80 5.34 -12.55
N PHE A 15 -20.91 4.52 -13.60
CA PHE A 15 -22.20 3.99 -14.06
C PHE A 15 -22.88 3.15 -12.98
N ASP A 16 -22.12 2.37 -12.18
CA ASP A 16 -22.68 1.59 -11.07
C ASP A 16 -23.39 2.49 -10.04
N TYR A 17 -22.91 3.73 -9.83
CA TYR A 17 -23.56 4.68 -8.94
C TYR A 17 -24.84 5.22 -9.58
N ILE A 18 -24.82 5.52 -10.89
CA ILE A 18 -25.99 6.02 -11.62
C ILE A 18 -27.10 4.96 -11.67
N ASP A 19 -26.76 3.72 -12.03
CA ASP A 19 -27.70 2.60 -12.16
C ASP A 19 -28.35 2.21 -10.83
N GLN A 20 -27.74 2.60 -9.71
CA GLN A 20 -28.24 2.42 -8.34
C GLN A 20 -28.92 3.68 -7.77
N ASP A 21 -29.22 4.69 -8.60
CA ASP A 21 -29.78 5.98 -8.20
C ASP A 21 -28.95 6.73 -7.12
N LYS A 22 -27.63 6.53 -7.10
CA LYS A 22 -26.69 7.20 -6.20
C LYS A 22 -26.06 8.42 -6.87
N ASN A 23 -25.66 9.40 -6.05
CA ASN A 23 -24.92 10.57 -6.53
C ASN A 23 -23.56 10.16 -7.11
N PRO A 24 -23.27 10.43 -8.40
CA PRO A 24 -21.99 10.08 -9.05
C PRO A 24 -20.75 10.65 -8.37
N GLN A 25 -20.88 11.75 -7.62
CA GLN A 25 -19.77 12.35 -6.86
C GLN A 25 -19.28 11.46 -5.71
N LEU A 26 -20.11 10.50 -5.26
CA LEU A 26 -19.71 9.53 -4.24
C LEU A 26 -18.56 8.64 -4.72
N TYR A 27 -18.45 8.38 -6.04
CA TYR A 27 -17.31 7.64 -6.59
C TYR A 27 -15.97 8.27 -6.20
N THR A 28 -15.85 9.59 -6.34
CA THR A 28 -14.63 10.32 -6.00
C THR A 28 -14.28 10.15 -4.52
N LYS A 29 -15.28 10.29 -3.65
CA LYS A 29 -15.12 10.10 -2.20
C LYS A 29 -14.67 8.68 -1.87
N ASP A 30 -15.38 7.68 -2.39
CA ASP A 30 -15.10 6.27 -2.13
C ASP A 30 -13.71 5.87 -2.64
N CYS A 31 -13.25 6.43 -3.76
CA CYS A 31 -11.90 6.20 -4.27
C CYS A 31 -10.83 6.72 -3.30
N VAL A 32 -11.02 7.93 -2.77
CA VAL A 32 -10.10 8.52 -1.79
C VAL A 32 -10.07 7.69 -0.51
N GLU A 33 -11.24 7.29 -0.01
CA GLU A 33 -11.36 6.47 1.20
C GLU A 33 -10.72 5.08 1.02
N LYS A 34 -10.96 4.41 -0.13
CA LYS A 34 -10.31 3.14 -0.47
C LYS A 34 -8.80 3.29 -0.57
N ALA A 35 -8.31 4.35 -1.20
CA ALA A 35 -6.88 4.61 -1.33
C ALA A 35 -6.22 4.85 0.04
N LEU A 36 -6.88 5.62 0.92
CA LEU A 36 -6.40 5.86 2.28
C LEU A 36 -6.34 4.56 3.09
N ALA A 37 -7.44 3.79 3.11
CA ALA A 37 -7.50 2.52 3.82
C ALA A 37 -6.42 1.55 3.31
N LYS A 38 -6.21 1.49 1.99
CA LYS A 38 -5.16 0.64 1.40
C LYS A 38 -3.76 1.09 1.80
N ASN A 39 -3.52 2.40 1.84
CA ASN A 39 -2.22 2.94 2.23
C ASN A 39 -1.90 2.62 3.70
N GLU A 40 -2.89 2.76 4.59
CA GLU A 40 -2.75 2.39 6.01
C GLU A 40 -2.51 0.89 6.19
N GLU A 41 -3.25 0.04 5.47
CA GLU A 41 -3.06 -1.42 5.48
C GLU A 41 -1.62 -1.79 5.04
N VAL A 42 -1.15 -1.22 3.93
CA VAL A 42 0.19 -1.50 3.39
C VAL A 42 1.26 -1.00 4.34
N LYS A 43 1.10 0.19 4.92
CA LYS A 43 2.01 0.73 5.94
C LYS A 43 2.10 -0.20 7.15
N GLY A 44 0.96 -0.68 7.65
CA GLY A 44 0.90 -1.64 8.75
C GLY A 44 1.66 -2.94 8.44
N LYS A 45 1.52 -3.46 7.22
CA LYS A 45 2.28 -4.63 6.76
C LYS A 45 3.78 -4.34 6.73
N ILE A 46 4.20 -3.21 6.17
CA ILE A 46 5.62 -2.81 6.11
C ILE A 46 6.21 -2.76 7.53
N ASP A 47 5.50 -2.14 8.47
CA ASP A 47 5.98 -2.02 9.85
C ASP A 47 6.02 -3.37 10.56
N ALA A 48 5.04 -4.26 10.32
CA ALA A 48 5.05 -5.62 10.83
C ALA A 48 6.25 -6.42 10.29
N TYR A 49 6.52 -6.37 8.98
CA TYR A 49 7.66 -7.07 8.38
C TYR A 49 9.00 -6.53 8.88
N ARG A 50 9.12 -5.20 9.07
CA ARG A 50 10.31 -4.58 9.65
C ARG A 50 10.56 -5.07 11.07
N LYS A 51 9.53 -5.08 11.93
CA LYS A 51 9.63 -5.60 13.30
C LYS A 51 9.98 -7.08 13.31
N PHE A 52 9.31 -7.88 12.48
CA PHE A 52 9.60 -9.31 12.35
C PHE A 52 11.05 -9.56 11.94
N LYS A 53 11.55 -8.88 10.90
CA LYS A 53 12.94 -8.97 10.46
C LYS A 53 13.91 -8.62 11.60
N ALA A 54 13.64 -7.54 12.34
CA ALA A 54 14.50 -7.12 13.46
C ALA A 54 14.54 -8.17 14.57
N HIS A 55 13.39 -8.71 14.99
CA HIS A 55 13.33 -9.76 16.01
C HIS A 55 13.99 -11.06 15.54
N MET A 56 13.74 -11.48 14.30
CA MET A 56 14.37 -12.66 13.74
C MET A 56 15.89 -12.52 13.68
N LEU A 57 16.41 -11.36 13.25
CA LEU A 57 17.85 -11.11 13.24
C LEU A 57 18.43 -11.12 14.65
N LEU A 58 17.74 -10.56 15.64
CA LEU A 58 18.16 -10.60 17.04
C LEU A 58 18.30 -12.03 17.53
N GLU A 59 17.29 -12.88 17.30
CA GLU A 59 17.33 -14.28 17.73
C GLU A 59 18.40 -15.07 16.97
N LEU A 60 18.54 -14.88 15.66
CA LEU A 60 19.62 -15.53 14.90
C LEU A 60 21.02 -15.13 15.39
N CYS A 61 21.23 -13.86 15.77
CA CYS A 61 22.52 -13.42 16.31
C CYS A 61 22.82 -14.06 17.68
N LYS A 62 21.79 -14.34 18.49
CA LYS A 62 21.95 -15.04 19.77
C LYS A 62 22.23 -16.53 19.56
N THR A 63 21.51 -17.19 18.65
CA THR A 63 21.59 -18.64 18.46
C THR A 63 22.79 -19.06 17.59
N PHE A 64 23.15 -18.26 16.59
CA PHE A 64 24.17 -18.58 15.57
C PHE A 64 25.16 -17.43 15.36
N PRO A 65 25.95 -17.06 16.38
CA PRO A 65 26.76 -15.84 16.35
C PRO A 65 27.86 -15.86 15.27
N ASN A 66 28.48 -17.02 15.01
CA ASN A 66 29.57 -17.13 14.03
C ASN A 66 29.04 -17.02 12.60
N GLU A 67 27.95 -17.71 12.30
CA GLU A 67 27.26 -17.68 11.02
C GLU A 67 26.74 -16.27 10.73
N MET A 68 26.19 -15.60 11.74
CA MET A 68 25.71 -14.22 11.58
C MET A 68 26.85 -13.22 11.36
N ASN A 69 28.03 -13.43 11.97
CA ASN A 69 29.21 -12.62 11.69
C ASN A 69 29.69 -12.81 10.24
N MET A 70 29.71 -14.05 9.74
CA MET A 70 30.03 -14.34 8.34
C MET A 70 28.99 -13.74 7.39
N TYR A 71 27.70 -13.91 7.68
CA TYR A 71 26.61 -13.33 6.90
C TYR A 71 26.73 -11.81 6.77
N ARG A 72 27.06 -11.11 7.86
CA ARG A 72 27.29 -9.65 7.86
C ARG A 72 28.46 -9.24 6.97
N ALA A 73 29.54 -10.04 6.92
CA ALA A 73 30.70 -9.75 6.08
C ALA A 73 30.36 -9.72 4.57
N TYR A 74 29.35 -10.49 4.15
CA TYR A 74 28.89 -10.54 2.75
C TYR A 74 27.70 -9.61 2.44
N ARG A 75 27.13 -8.93 3.45
CA ARG A 75 25.94 -8.07 3.32
C ARG A 75 26.06 -6.77 4.16
N PRO A 76 26.88 -5.80 3.71
CA PRO A 76 27.08 -4.55 4.45
C PRO A 76 25.80 -3.69 4.58
N ASP A 77 24.87 -3.76 3.61
CA ASP A 77 23.72 -2.85 3.53
C ASP A 77 22.42 -3.36 4.18
N SER A 78 22.48 -4.42 4.99
CA SER A 78 21.27 -5.16 5.40
C SER A 78 20.64 -4.73 6.73
N ILE A 79 21.15 -3.68 7.38
CA ILE A 79 20.58 -3.09 8.60
C ILE A 79 20.14 -1.66 8.33
#